data_AF-A0A7X7GWJ9-F1
#
_entry.id   AF-A0A7X7GWJ9-F1
#
_cell.length_a   1.000
_cell.length_b   1.000
_cell.length_c   1.000
_cell.angle_alpha   90.00
_cell.angle_beta   90.00
_cell.angle_gamma   90.00
#
_symmetry.space_group_name_H-M   'P 1'
#
loop_
_entity.id
_entity.type
_entity.pdbx_description
1 polymer ?
#
loop_
_entity_poly.entity_id
_entity_poly.type
_entity_poly.pdbx_seq_one_letter_code
_entity_poly.pdbx_strand_id
1 'polypeptide(L)'
;MDGTGGDGAVSCGSPGRSGTTTCLASPNAQCPAGQYCDSEMLTCSVGCTSDENCPADEECVRGSGEAVGTCTACPRCGDGACSAGETAESCPADCDVSNSNVGLDDCLETCDGFDFFCDDVDGDTCASACVGATAEKRGAFVECANTLNCSSYACVSMLE
;
A
#
# COMPACT_ATOMS: atom_id res chain seq x y z
N MET A 1 -16.33 -16.34 18.96
CA MET A 1 -14.87 -16.44 18.77
C MET A 1 -14.66 -16.47 17.28
N ASP A 2 -14.60 -15.28 16.69
CA ASP A 2 -14.30 -15.09 15.27
C ASP A 2 -12.91 -14.46 15.25
N GLY A 3 -11.92 -15.27 14.88
CA GLY A 3 -10.51 -14.93 14.93
C GLY A 3 -10.00 -14.52 13.55
N THR A 4 -9.05 -13.58 13.58
CA THR A 4 -8.10 -13.20 12.53
C THR A 4 -8.69 -12.56 11.28
N GLY A 5 -9.05 -11.27 11.41
CA GLY A 5 -9.18 -10.35 10.28
C GLY A 5 -7.82 -9.82 9.85
N GLY A 6 -7.17 -10.56 8.95
CA GLY A 6 -6.17 -10.10 7.97
C GLY A 6 -5.07 -9.15 8.44
N ASP A 7 -3.98 -9.72 8.95
CA ASP A 7 -2.65 -9.12 8.88
C ASP A 7 -2.37 -8.68 7.43
N GLY A 8 -1.92 -7.43 7.25
CA GLY A 8 -1.68 -6.76 5.95
C GLY A 8 -1.25 -7.72 4.84
N ALA A 9 -2.13 -7.87 3.85
CA ALA A 9 -1.92 -8.78 2.75
C ALA A 9 -0.65 -8.37 2.00
N VAL A 10 0.31 -9.29 1.94
CA VAL A 10 1.46 -9.16 1.05
C VAL A 10 0.93 -9.20 -0.38
N SER A 11 0.83 -8.03 -1.02
CA SER A 11 0.16 -7.88 -2.33
C SER A 11 0.94 -8.50 -3.50
N CYS A 12 2.21 -8.83 -3.32
CA CYS A 12 3.10 -9.26 -4.40
C CYS A 12 3.44 -10.76 -4.37
N GLY A 13 2.48 -11.59 -3.97
CA GLY A 13 2.69 -13.03 -3.99
C GLY A 13 1.42 -13.85 -4.10
N SER A 14 1.45 -14.88 -4.94
CA SER A 14 0.38 -15.87 -4.94
C SER A 14 0.50 -16.73 -3.67
N PRO A 15 -0.59 -16.89 -2.88
CA PRO A 15 -0.58 -17.78 -1.73
C PRO A 15 -0.11 -19.18 -2.14
N GLY A 16 0.93 -19.70 -1.49
CA GLY A 16 1.49 -21.03 -1.75
C GLY A 16 2.68 -21.09 -2.72
N ARG A 17 3.19 -19.95 -3.23
CA ARG A 17 4.47 -19.91 -3.95
C ARG A 17 5.62 -20.26 -3.00
N SER A 18 6.34 -21.34 -3.31
CA SER A 18 7.52 -21.77 -2.52
C SER A 18 8.83 -21.14 -3.00
N GLY A 19 8.85 -20.51 -4.17
CA GLY A 19 10.06 -19.98 -4.82
C GLY A 19 10.98 -21.06 -5.41
N THR A 20 10.66 -22.34 -5.24
CA THR A 20 11.49 -23.43 -5.75
C THR A 20 11.16 -23.72 -7.21
N THR A 21 12.18 -23.72 -8.06
CA THR A 21 12.01 -23.94 -9.51
C THR A 21 12.80 -25.13 -10.01
N THR A 22 12.27 -25.84 -11.00
CA THR A 22 12.94 -27.01 -11.57
C THR A 22 14.11 -26.59 -12.45
N CYS A 23 15.21 -27.34 -12.40
CA CYS A 23 16.39 -27.12 -13.21
C CYS A 23 16.72 -28.37 -14.00
N LEU A 24 16.81 -28.23 -15.33
CA LEU A 24 17.05 -29.33 -16.27
C LEU A 24 18.46 -29.95 -16.15
N ALA A 25 19.32 -29.40 -15.29
CA ALA A 25 20.62 -29.95 -14.92
C ALA A 25 20.56 -31.40 -14.43
N SER A 26 19.42 -31.83 -13.86
CA SER A 26 19.15 -33.21 -13.47
C SER A 26 17.64 -33.41 -13.28
N PRO A 27 17.10 -34.64 -13.46
CA PRO A 27 15.66 -34.90 -13.43
C PRO A 27 14.95 -34.57 -12.11
N ASN A 28 15.68 -34.16 -11.07
CA ASN A 28 15.12 -33.76 -9.77
C ASN A 28 15.84 -32.53 -9.16
N ALA A 29 16.64 -31.79 -9.94
CA ALA A 29 17.30 -30.60 -9.40
C ALA A 29 16.25 -29.49 -9.25
N GLN A 30 15.99 -29.08 -8.01
CA GLN A 30 15.16 -27.92 -7.70
C GLN A 30 16.07 -26.82 -7.17
N CYS A 31 16.06 -25.68 -7.83
CA CYS A 31 16.70 -24.48 -7.31
C CYS A 31 15.90 -24.00 -6.10
N PRO A 32 16.57 -23.74 -4.96
CA PRO A 32 15.94 -23.11 -3.81
C PRO A 32 15.29 -21.77 -4.16
N ALA A 33 14.41 -21.28 -3.29
CA ALA A 33 13.90 -19.92 -3.36
C ALA A 33 15.05 -18.89 -3.41
N GLY A 34 14.88 -17.85 -4.21
CA GLY A 34 15.93 -16.86 -4.50
C GLY A 34 16.96 -17.31 -5.54
N GLN A 35 16.74 -18.44 -6.21
CA GLN A 35 17.61 -18.94 -7.27
C GLN A 35 16.83 -19.29 -8.55
N TYR A 36 17.50 -19.11 -9.69
CA TYR A 36 17.00 -19.50 -10.99
C TYR A 36 17.90 -20.57 -11.62
N CYS A 37 17.34 -21.36 -12.52
CA CYS A 37 18.13 -22.32 -13.30
C CYS A 37 18.82 -21.59 -14.45
N ASP A 38 20.13 -21.48 -14.40
CA ASP A 38 20.93 -21.01 -15.52
C ASP A 38 20.98 -22.11 -16.58
N SER A 39 20.29 -21.91 -17.69
CA SER A 39 20.18 -22.92 -18.75
C SER A 39 21.47 -23.11 -19.55
N GLU A 40 22.43 -22.17 -19.46
CA GLU A 40 23.71 -22.26 -20.17
C GLU A 40 24.71 -23.11 -19.38
N MET A 41 24.78 -22.89 -18.06
CA MET A 41 25.65 -23.63 -17.15
C MET A 41 24.99 -24.88 -16.55
N LEU A 42 23.67 -25.03 -16.72
CA LEU A 42 22.88 -26.09 -16.08
C LEU A 42 23.12 -26.12 -14.56
N THR A 43 23.10 -24.96 -13.91
CA THR A 43 23.29 -24.82 -12.47
C THR A 43 22.30 -23.81 -11.89
N CYS A 44 22.01 -23.95 -10.59
CA CYS A 44 21.25 -22.92 -9.90
C CYS A 44 22.15 -21.73 -9.59
N SER A 45 21.69 -20.54 -9.97
CA SER A 45 22.37 -19.27 -9.76
C SER A 45 21.52 -18.37 -8.88
N VAL A 46 22.15 -17.56 -8.03
CA VAL A 46 21.45 -16.59 -7.18
C VAL A 46 20.78 -15.54 -8.05
N GLY A 47 19.54 -15.22 -7.72
CA GLY A 47 18.72 -14.25 -8.44
C GLY A 47 17.42 -14.87 -8.94
N CYS A 48 16.69 -14.11 -9.74
CA CYS A 48 15.39 -14.51 -10.25
C CYS A 48 15.23 -14.12 -11.72
N THR A 49 14.53 -14.97 -12.45
CA THR A 49 14.07 -14.71 -13.82
C THR A 49 12.57 -14.50 -13.88
N SER A 50 11.85 -14.71 -12.78
CA SER A 50 10.44 -14.36 -12.60
C SER A 50 10.09 -14.49 -11.12
N ASP A 51 8.87 -14.09 -10.76
CA ASP A 51 8.36 -14.23 -9.39
C ASP A 51 8.32 -15.70 -8.93
N GLU A 52 8.24 -16.67 -9.84
CA GLU A 52 8.27 -18.09 -9.50
C GLU A 52 9.57 -18.52 -8.79
N ASN A 53 10.66 -17.79 -8.98
CA ASN A 53 11.93 -18.01 -8.28
C ASN A 53 11.93 -17.44 -6.84
N CYS A 54 10.93 -16.63 -6.49
CA CYS A 54 10.84 -15.93 -5.21
C CYS A 54 9.76 -16.56 -4.32
N PRO A 55 9.93 -16.58 -2.98
CA PRO A 55 8.91 -17.05 -2.04
C PRO A 55 7.65 -16.16 -2.08
N ALA A 56 6.57 -16.60 -1.44
CA ALA A 56 5.28 -15.90 -1.47
C ALA A 56 5.31 -14.48 -0.90
N ASP A 57 6.33 -14.13 -0.12
CA ASP A 57 6.53 -12.80 0.47
C ASP A 57 7.51 -11.91 -0.32
N GLU A 58 7.94 -12.33 -1.51
CA GLU A 58 8.89 -11.61 -2.35
C GLU A 58 8.49 -11.58 -3.85
N GLU A 59 8.91 -10.51 -4.54
CA GLU A 59 8.81 -10.33 -6.00
C GLU A 59 10.18 -10.25 -6.66
N CYS A 60 10.23 -10.61 -7.95
CA CYS A 60 11.44 -10.53 -8.74
C CYS A 60 11.66 -9.14 -9.34
N VAL A 61 12.54 -8.35 -8.73
CA VAL A 61 12.85 -6.99 -9.20
C VAL A 61 14.07 -7.01 -10.11
N ARG A 62 13.93 -6.48 -11.33
CA ARG A 62 15.04 -6.35 -12.31
C ARG A 62 15.49 -4.92 -12.48
N GLY A 63 16.81 -4.73 -12.58
CA GLY A 63 17.39 -3.47 -13.04
C GLY A 63 17.04 -3.19 -14.50
N SER A 64 17.06 -1.92 -14.90
CA SER A 64 16.80 -1.52 -16.29
C SER A 64 17.82 -2.16 -17.24
N GLY A 65 17.36 -3.10 -18.08
CA GLY A 65 18.20 -3.80 -19.04
C GLY A 65 18.76 -5.14 -18.56
N GLU A 66 18.50 -5.54 -17.30
CA GLU A 66 18.99 -6.80 -16.74
C GLU A 66 18.02 -7.96 -17.01
N ALA A 67 18.56 -9.10 -17.46
CA ALA A 67 17.78 -10.32 -17.67
C ALA A 67 17.49 -11.08 -16.36
N VAL A 68 18.30 -10.85 -15.32
CA VAL A 68 18.22 -11.48 -14.00
C VAL A 68 17.99 -10.41 -12.95
N GLY A 69 17.03 -10.66 -12.07
CA GLY A 69 16.66 -9.79 -10.96
C GLY A 69 17.09 -10.33 -9.61
N THR A 70 16.66 -9.62 -8.56
CA THR A 70 16.80 -10.04 -7.16
C THR A 70 15.42 -10.16 -6.52
N CYS A 71 15.18 -11.23 -5.76
CA CYS A 71 13.97 -11.34 -4.96
C CYS A 71 14.02 -10.31 -3.82
N THR A 72 13.00 -9.47 -3.75
CA THR A 72 12.89 -8.41 -2.75
C THR A 72 11.57 -8.59 -2.01
N ALA A 73 11.59 -8.37 -0.70
CA ALA A 73 10.40 -8.39 0.14
C ALA A 73 9.32 -7.51 -0.47
N CYS A 74 8.11 -8.07 -0.57
CA CYS A 74 6.96 -7.32 -1.02
C CYS A 74 6.75 -6.09 -0.13
N PRO A 75 6.32 -4.97 -0.72
CA PRO A 75 5.73 -3.92 0.08
C PRO A 75 4.52 -4.49 0.83
N ARG A 76 4.39 -4.15 2.12
CA ARG A 76 3.19 -4.47 2.88
C ARG A 76 2.04 -3.63 2.31
N CYS A 77 0.83 -4.17 2.33
CA CYS A 77 -0.37 -3.49 1.88
C CYS A 77 -1.51 -3.81 2.85
N GLY A 78 -2.42 -2.86 3.03
CA GLY A 78 -3.58 -2.93 3.92
C GLY A 78 -3.33 -2.40 5.33
N ASP A 79 -2.33 -1.53 5.52
CA ASP A 79 -2.11 -0.84 6.80
C ASP A 79 -2.72 0.57 6.88
N GLY A 80 -3.40 1.01 5.81
CA GLY A 80 -4.09 2.30 5.73
C GLY A 80 -3.19 3.47 5.36
N ALA A 81 -1.90 3.24 5.06
CA ALA A 81 -0.95 4.27 4.68
C ALA A 81 -0.11 3.84 3.48
N CYS A 82 0.09 4.75 2.52
CA CYS A 82 1.03 4.55 1.41
C CYS A 82 2.47 4.87 1.88
N SER A 83 3.20 3.85 2.34
CA SER A 83 4.57 3.95 2.84
C SER A 83 5.62 3.82 1.73
N ALA A 84 6.89 4.12 2.07
CA ALA A 84 7.99 4.02 1.11
C ALA A 84 8.17 2.58 0.60
N GLY A 85 7.92 2.37 -0.69
CA GLY A 85 7.95 1.06 -1.35
C GLY A 85 6.59 0.58 -1.84
N GLU A 86 5.50 1.17 -1.35
CA GLU A 86 4.17 0.97 -1.90
C GLU A 86 3.91 1.93 -3.06
N THR A 87 3.20 1.46 -4.08
CA THR A 87 2.80 2.26 -5.25
C THR A 87 1.36 1.95 -5.59
N ALA A 88 0.70 2.80 -6.38
CA ALA A 88 -0.65 2.51 -6.87
C ALA A 88 -0.74 1.17 -7.62
N GLU A 89 0.38 0.67 -8.15
CA GLU A 89 0.47 -0.63 -8.84
C GLU A 89 0.70 -1.80 -7.87
N SER A 90 1.57 -1.62 -6.87
CA SER A 90 1.94 -2.66 -5.89
C SER A 90 0.96 -2.75 -4.72
N CYS A 91 0.26 -1.67 -4.40
CA CYS A 91 -0.69 -1.56 -3.30
C CYS A 91 -1.80 -0.52 -3.63
N PRO A 92 -2.70 -0.81 -4.58
CA PRO A 92 -3.81 0.09 -4.90
C PRO A 92 -4.76 0.31 -3.72
N ALA A 93 -4.82 -0.60 -2.74
CA ALA A 93 -5.69 -0.44 -1.57
C ALA A 93 -5.33 0.81 -0.74
N ASP A 94 -4.04 1.08 -0.55
CA ASP A 94 -3.54 2.20 0.27
C ASP A 94 -2.91 3.33 -0.58
N CYS A 95 -2.55 3.06 -1.84
CA CYS A 95 -1.87 4.00 -2.74
C CYS A 95 -2.63 4.34 -4.04
N ASP A 96 -3.91 3.98 -4.20
CA ASP A 96 -4.68 4.46 -5.35
C ASP A 96 -4.60 6.00 -5.43
N VAL A 97 -4.67 6.55 -6.64
CA VAL A 97 -4.65 8.02 -6.83
C VAL A 97 -5.83 8.73 -6.16
N SER A 98 -6.86 8.00 -5.77
CA SER A 98 -7.97 8.46 -4.90
C SER A 98 -7.66 8.33 -3.40
N ASN A 99 -6.51 7.78 -3.02
CA ASN A 99 -6.00 7.61 -1.65
C ASN A 99 -4.65 8.37 -1.44
N SER A 100 -4.14 9.03 -2.47
CA SER A 100 -2.92 9.86 -2.41
C SER A 100 -3.13 11.21 -1.72
N ASN A 101 -4.27 11.43 -1.08
CA ASN A 101 -4.47 12.54 -0.18
C ASN A 101 -4.81 12.01 1.22
N VAL A 102 -3.83 11.46 1.94
CA VAL A 102 -4.01 10.98 3.32
C VAL A 102 -4.83 11.99 4.14
N GLY A 103 -6.05 11.58 4.52
CA GLY A 103 -7.02 12.35 5.30
C GLY A 103 -7.74 13.50 4.56
N LEU A 104 -7.52 13.74 3.27
CA LEU A 104 -8.26 14.75 2.50
C LEU A 104 -9.66 14.28 2.15
N ASP A 105 -9.81 13.05 1.68
CA ASP A 105 -11.12 12.49 1.35
C ASP A 105 -12.02 12.45 2.60
N ASP A 106 -11.48 11.98 3.73
CA ASP A 106 -12.16 12.03 5.04
C ASP A 106 -12.46 13.47 5.50
N CYS A 107 -11.54 14.42 5.26
CA CYS A 107 -11.75 15.84 5.61
C CYS A 107 -12.86 16.46 4.75
N LEU A 108 -12.90 16.16 3.44
CA LEU A 108 -13.91 16.67 2.52
C LEU A 108 -15.29 16.06 2.80
N GLU A 109 -15.39 14.76 3.07
CA GLU A 109 -16.64 14.12 3.47
C GLU A 109 -17.16 14.70 4.80
N THR A 110 -16.25 14.93 5.75
CA THR A 110 -16.59 15.56 7.02
C THR A 110 -17.10 16.99 6.81
N CYS A 111 -16.47 17.79 5.93
CA CYS A 111 -16.93 19.13 5.58
C CYS A 111 -18.31 19.15 4.90
N ASP A 112 -18.59 18.21 4.00
CA ASP A 112 -19.91 18.05 3.37
C ASP A 112 -21.00 17.72 4.41
N GLY A 113 -20.66 16.91 5.40
CA GLY A 113 -21.54 16.64 6.55
C GLY A 113 -21.85 17.90 7.39
N PHE A 114 -20.88 18.81 7.56
CA PHE A 114 -21.10 20.08 8.26
C PHE A 114 -22.03 21.01 7.47
N ASP A 115 -21.86 21.10 6.14
CA ASP A 115 -22.70 21.93 5.27
C ASP A 115 -24.18 21.55 5.35
N PHE A 116 -24.47 20.24 5.43
CA PHE A 116 -25.85 19.75 5.48
C PHE A 116 -26.50 19.79 6.88
N PHE A 117 -25.74 19.56 7.94
CA PHE A 117 -26.28 19.39 9.30
C PHE A 117 -26.01 20.56 10.25
N CYS A 118 -25.07 21.44 9.94
CA CYS A 118 -24.57 22.49 10.85
C CYS A 118 -24.48 23.85 10.11
N ASP A 119 -25.55 24.66 10.18
CA ASP A 119 -25.78 25.94 9.46
C ASP A 119 -24.70 27.05 9.64
N ASP A 120 -23.61 26.79 10.40
CA ASP A 120 -22.58 27.76 10.78
C ASP A 120 -21.25 27.63 10.00
N VAL A 121 -21.07 26.60 9.14
CA VAL A 121 -19.83 26.40 8.35
C VAL A 121 -20.16 26.29 6.88
N ASP A 122 -19.65 27.23 6.08
CA ASP A 122 -19.63 27.10 4.62
C ASP A 122 -18.80 25.87 4.21
N GLY A 123 -19.45 24.83 3.68
CA GLY A 123 -18.80 23.61 3.21
C GLY A 123 -17.67 23.89 2.22
N ASP A 124 -17.84 24.90 1.35
CA ASP A 124 -16.83 25.36 0.39
C ASP A 124 -15.57 25.92 1.06
N THR A 125 -15.72 26.62 2.19
CA THR A 125 -14.60 27.19 2.96
C THR A 125 -13.84 26.09 3.69
N CYS A 126 -14.59 25.14 4.27
CA CYS A 126 -14.03 23.95 4.93
C CYS A 126 -13.24 23.09 3.94
N ALA A 127 -13.81 22.82 2.75
CA ALA A 127 -13.15 22.06 1.70
C ALA A 127 -11.86 22.73 1.21
N SER A 128 -11.89 24.06 1.03
CA SER A 128 -10.71 24.83 0.65
C SER A 128 -9.60 24.76 1.72
N ALA A 129 -9.97 24.74 3.00
CA ALA A 129 -9.02 24.58 4.10
C ALA A 129 -8.42 23.15 4.14
N CYS A 130 -9.22 22.11 3.89
CA CYS A 130 -8.73 20.73 3.75
C CYS A 130 -7.66 20.60 2.65
N VAL A 131 -7.85 21.27 1.51
CA VAL A 131 -6.89 21.26 0.39
C VAL A 131 -5.57 21.96 0.76
N GLY A 132 -5.63 23.02 1.57
CA GLY A 132 -4.46 23.74 2.06
C GLY A 132 -3.74 23.09 3.26
N ALA A 133 -4.40 22.15 3.94
CA ALA A 133 -3.93 21.56 5.20
C ALA A 133 -3.05 20.32 5.00
N THR A 134 -2.16 20.08 5.98
CA THR A 134 -1.34 18.86 6.04
C THR A 134 -2.17 17.67 6.51
N ALA A 135 -1.73 16.44 6.21
CA ALA A 135 -2.40 15.22 6.66
C ALA A 135 -2.63 15.18 8.19
N GLU A 136 -1.67 15.68 8.98
CA GLU A 136 -1.78 15.79 10.45
C GLU A 136 -2.94 16.71 10.87
N LYS A 137 -3.05 17.89 10.25
CA LYS A 137 -4.13 18.86 10.53
C LYS A 137 -5.50 18.32 10.11
N ARG A 138 -5.56 17.63 8.98
CA ARG A 138 -6.77 16.97 8.48
C ARG A 138 -7.25 15.86 9.43
N GLY A 139 -6.34 15.02 9.92
CA GLY A 139 -6.66 14.00 10.92
C GLY A 139 -7.20 14.60 12.23
N ALA A 140 -6.57 15.65 12.75
CA ALA A 140 -7.02 16.36 13.94
C ALA A 140 -8.43 16.99 13.77
N PHE A 141 -8.72 17.54 12.59
CA PHE A 141 -10.04 18.05 12.25
C PHE A 141 -11.11 16.95 12.28
N VAL A 142 -10.86 15.80 11.64
CA VAL A 142 -11.80 14.67 11.59
C VAL A 142 -12.08 14.12 13.00
N GLU A 143 -11.07 13.97 13.86
CA GLU A 143 -11.29 13.54 15.25
C GLU A 143 -12.10 14.56 16.07
N CYS A 144 -11.81 15.85 15.87
CA CYS A 144 -12.55 16.94 16.52
C CYS A 144 -14.02 16.98 16.08
N ALA A 145 -14.27 16.82 14.77
CA ALA A 145 -15.61 16.81 14.20
C ALA A 145 -16.48 15.66 14.74
N ASN A 146 -15.90 14.46 14.84
CA ASN A 146 -16.59 13.27 15.36
C ASN A 146 -16.96 13.36 16.84
N THR A 147 -16.27 14.19 17.62
CA THR A 147 -16.51 14.33 19.07
C THR A 147 -17.47 15.47 19.42
N LEU A 148 -17.58 16.49 18.58
CA LEU A 148 -18.27 17.75 18.93
C LEU A 148 -19.59 18.00 18.20
N ASN A 149 -20.00 17.13 17.25
CA ASN A 149 -21.33 17.06 16.63
C ASN A 149 -21.99 18.46 16.40
N CYS A 150 -21.42 19.24 15.48
CA CYS A 150 -21.79 20.62 15.07
C CYS A 150 -21.23 21.82 15.87
N SER A 151 -20.26 21.65 16.79
CA SER A 151 -19.59 22.81 17.43
C SER A 151 -18.30 23.20 16.68
N SER A 152 -18.45 23.89 15.55
CA SER A 152 -17.57 23.71 14.38
C SER A 152 -16.55 24.82 14.09
N TYR A 153 -16.50 25.93 14.84
CA TYR A 153 -15.41 26.93 14.62
C TYR A 153 -14.06 26.44 15.16
N ALA A 154 -14.05 25.71 16.28
CA ALA A 154 -12.83 25.22 16.92
C ALA A 154 -12.13 24.14 16.10
N CYS A 155 -12.89 23.22 15.48
CA CYS A 155 -12.33 22.16 14.65
C CYS A 155 -11.81 22.69 13.32
N VAL A 156 -12.57 23.57 12.64
CA VAL A 156 -12.14 24.14 11.35
C VAL A 156 -10.89 25.01 11.53
N SER A 157 -10.71 25.69 12.67
CA SER A 157 -9.49 26.44 12.98
C SER A 157 -8.22 25.57 13.11
N MET A 158 -8.34 24.24 13.20
CA MET A 158 -7.20 23.32 13.19
C MET A 158 -6.60 23.11 11.79
N LEU A 159 -7.34 23.48 10.73
CA LEU A 159 -6.90 23.37 9.34
C LEU A 159 -6.03 24.56 8.90
N GLU A 160 -6.01 25.65 9.68
CA GLU A 160 -5.17 26.85 9.45
C GLU A 160 -3.71 26.65 9.88
#